data_AF-A0A6S6WIK6-F1
#
_entry.id   AF-A0A6S6WIK6-F1
#
_cell.length_a   1.000
_cell.length_b   1.000
_cell.length_c   1.000
_cell.angle_alpha   90.00
_cell.angle_beta   90.00
_cell.angle_gamma   90.00
#
_symmetry.space_group_name_H-M   'P 1'
#
loop_
_entity.id
_entity.type
_entity.pdbx_description
1 polymer ?
#
loop_
_entity_poly.entity_id
_entity_poly.type
_entity_poly.pdbx_seq_one_letter_code
_entity_poly.pdbx_strand_id
1 'polypeptide(L)'
;MEIGIQSKECLDVAVDHRIRALCKPVTVSSREPSKRISRIKTLGESLGRSRKEIQVTTELAGPAVKGGIAITLQQPRGNHPFEEGIDNVIADCETLYALYEIFPMVSCGTLDIRSDISIIDLLPYISDDITEIDDADLTKFFNESTQAICDKEPDVLLCAGKIWLPKPDKFNKIKGDARKLESIGFGRMFGQTPKLPVQAKIRGSNGSIVSINRVNGFHPSRAMNYYAHVSLMRQLLILICAEACGLFRDDWEDKQWMNELRSRCQELSTSHAEVPPPRYIPDYQELYYNTVIGLKQASTHLLSDPNLATSLTINYESLLSSNLSETCNNASLILRQMDSLFEQGWPDSKAWINESALEESAKDTCQVMRSLLKAAKDANGQRLSSIIQQGAKSILDCAADNKFDLEVISRAFLELAMNIETLLSDLWLGKKEAFGSSEQEEMLSNRICSMTLESDFVK
;
A
#
# COMPACT_ATOMS: atom_id res chain seq x y z
N MET A 1 -7.50 -23.44 -15.84
CA MET A 1 -7.32 -21.99 -15.60
C MET A 1 -6.66 -21.91 -14.23
N GLU A 2 -5.33 -21.87 -14.21
CA GLU A 2 -4.56 -21.79 -12.97
C GLU A 2 -4.88 -20.46 -12.29
N ILE A 3 -5.41 -20.52 -11.07
CA ILE A 3 -5.53 -19.37 -10.20
C ILE A 3 -4.10 -18.89 -9.98
N GLY A 4 -3.74 -17.77 -10.61
CA GLY A 4 -2.38 -17.22 -10.57
C GLY A 4 -1.90 -17.13 -9.13
N ILE A 5 -0.68 -17.60 -8.89
CA ILE A 5 -0.01 -17.50 -7.60
C ILE A 5 -0.09 -16.04 -7.16
N GLN A 6 -0.85 -15.80 -6.11
CA GLN A 6 -1.01 -14.48 -5.57
C GLN A 6 0.34 -14.00 -5.02
N SER A 7 0.83 -12.85 -5.52
CA SER A 7 2.12 -12.31 -5.08
C SER A 7 2.12 -12.12 -3.56
N LYS A 8 3.15 -12.64 -2.90
CA LYS A 8 3.35 -12.53 -1.46
C LYS A 8 4.04 -11.23 -1.06
N GLU A 9 4.59 -10.52 -2.04
CA GLU A 9 5.35 -9.30 -1.92
C GLU A 9 4.78 -8.24 -2.86
N CYS A 10 4.77 -6.99 -2.40
CA CYS A 10 4.46 -5.81 -3.18
C CYS A 10 5.05 -4.60 -2.47
N LEU A 11 5.68 -3.66 -3.17
CA LEU A 11 6.38 -2.52 -2.57
C LEU A 11 7.39 -2.97 -1.49
N ASP A 12 8.21 -3.98 -1.78
CA ASP A 12 9.22 -4.55 -0.87
C ASP A 12 8.70 -4.97 0.52
N VAL A 13 7.40 -5.22 0.66
CA VAL A 13 6.80 -5.70 1.91
C VAL A 13 6.05 -6.99 1.67
N ALA A 14 6.16 -7.91 2.64
CA ALA A 14 5.30 -9.06 2.72
C ALA A 14 3.87 -8.57 2.94
N VAL A 15 2.99 -8.89 2.01
CA VAL A 15 1.61 -8.37 2.00
C VAL A 15 0.81 -9.07 3.08
N ASP A 16 0.11 -8.28 3.90
CA ASP A 16 -0.82 -8.80 4.91
C ASP A 16 -1.75 -9.85 4.29
N HIS A 17 -1.76 -11.06 4.85
CA HIS A 17 -2.59 -12.17 4.37
C HIS A 17 -4.08 -11.83 4.24
N ARG A 18 -4.60 -10.91 5.05
CA ARG A 18 -6.01 -10.46 5.00
C ARG A 18 -6.25 -9.55 3.80
N ILE A 19 -5.26 -8.75 3.40
CA ILE A 19 -5.30 -7.96 2.15
C ILE A 19 -5.21 -8.90 0.96
N ARG A 20 -4.30 -9.89 1.00
CA ARG A 20 -4.21 -10.93 -0.04
C ARG A 20 -5.57 -11.60 -0.25
N ALA A 21 -6.28 -11.94 0.81
CA ALA A 21 -7.62 -12.54 0.65
C ALA A 21 -8.67 -11.67 -0.09
N LEU A 22 -8.41 -10.38 -0.34
CA LEU A 22 -9.27 -9.46 -1.09
C LEU A 22 -8.92 -9.37 -2.59
N CYS A 23 -7.71 -9.76 -3.00
CA CYS A 23 -7.29 -9.60 -4.38
C CYS A 23 -8.01 -10.60 -5.29
N LYS A 24 -8.54 -10.10 -6.40
CA LYS A 24 -9.29 -10.89 -7.38
C LYS A 24 -9.16 -10.25 -8.76
N PRO A 25 -9.24 -11.05 -9.84
CA PRO A 25 -9.34 -10.54 -11.22
C PRO A 25 -10.42 -9.49 -11.38
N VAL A 26 -10.11 -8.45 -12.14
CA VAL A 26 -11.05 -7.39 -12.55
C VAL A 26 -11.35 -7.57 -14.03
N THR A 27 -12.64 -7.61 -14.38
CA THR A 27 -13.06 -7.69 -15.79
C THR A 27 -13.41 -6.29 -16.28
N VAL A 28 -12.63 -5.78 -17.23
CA VAL A 28 -12.92 -4.50 -17.88
C VAL A 28 -13.88 -4.75 -19.04
N SER A 29 -15.09 -4.20 -18.96
CA SER A 29 -16.05 -4.23 -20.07
C SER A 29 -15.72 -3.16 -21.11
N SER A 30 -16.08 -3.42 -22.37
CA SER A 30 -15.97 -2.45 -23.47
C SER A 30 -16.87 -1.24 -23.19
N ARG A 31 -16.31 -0.03 -23.31
CA ARG A 31 -17.00 1.22 -22.96
C ARG A 31 -16.93 2.24 -24.10
N GLU A 32 -17.85 3.19 -24.04
CA GLU A 32 -17.96 4.28 -25.01
C GLU A 32 -16.66 5.11 -25.08
N PRO A 33 -16.33 5.69 -26.25
CA PRO A 33 -15.19 6.61 -26.37
C PRO A 33 -15.31 7.82 -25.44
N SER A 34 -14.20 8.21 -24.83
CA SER A 34 -14.08 9.42 -24.00
C SER A 34 -13.32 10.52 -24.76
N LYS A 35 -13.76 11.78 -24.60
CA LYS A 35 -13.07 12.95 -25.17
C LYS A 35 -11.85 13.39 -24.35
N ARG A 36 -11.61 12.79 -23.19
CA ARG A 36 -10.60 13.24 -22.23
C ARG A 36 -9.19 13.35 -22.83
N ILE A 37 -8.76 12.36 -23.61
CA ILE A 37 -7.43 12.34 -24.23
C ILE A 37 -7.22 13.59 -25.11
N SER A 38 -8.22 13.94 -25.92
CA SER A 38 -8.15 15.13 -26.78
C SER A 38 -8.06 16.43 -25.98
N ARG A 39 -8.75 16.51 -24.83
CA ARG A 39 -8.69 17.65 -23.91
C ARG A 39 -7.30 17.81 -23.30
N ILE A 40 -6.75 16.74 -22.73
CA ILE A 40 -5.42 16.75 -22.10
C ILE A 40 -4.37 17.12 -23.14
N LYS A 41 -4.42 16.53 -24.34
CA LYS A 41 -3.53 16.89 -25.44
C LYS A 41 -3.61 18.37 -25.82
N THR A 42 -4.82 18.89 -26.00
CA THR A 42 -5.05 20.31 -26.36
C THR A 42 -4.50 21.24 -25.28
N LEU A 43 -4.66 20.89 -24.00
CA LEU A 43 -4.09 21.66 -22.90
C LEU A 43 -2.56 21.70 -22.98
N GLY A 44 -1.91 20.54 -23.14
CA GLY A 44 -0.45 20.46 -23.26
C GLY A 44 0.10 21.26 -24.45
N GLU A 45 -0.55 21.16 -25.61
CA GLU A 45 -0.21 21.96 -26.80
C GLU A 45 -0.36 23.47 -26.53
N SER A 46 -1.43 23.89 -25.84
CA SER A 46 -1.65 25.30 -25.49
C SER A 46 -0.62 25.86 -24.52
N LEU A 47 0.00 25.00 -23.71
CA LEU A 47 1.07 25.33 -22.77
C LEU A 47 2.47 25.23 -23.40
N GLY A 48 2.57 24.87 -24.69
CA GLY A 48 3.86 24.73 -25.37
C GLY A 48 4.71 23.56 -24.85
N ARG A 49 4.08 22.54 -24.24
CA ARG A 49 4.78 21.36 -23.69
C ARG A 49 5.38 20.50 -24.79
N SER A 50 6.41 19.73 -24.44
CA SER A 50 7.09 18.89 -25.43
C SER A 50 6.15 17.80 -25.94
N ARG A 51 6.37 17.35 -27.18
CA ARG A 51 5.57 16.26 -27.76
C ARG A 51 5.62 14.99 -26.90
N LYS A 52 6.76 14.72 -26.26
CA LYS A 52 7.00 13.56 -25.43
C LYS A 52 6.30 13.64 -24.09
N GLU A 53 6.34 14.80 -23.45
CA GLU A 53 5.55 15.06 -22.24
C GLU A 53 4.06 14.89 -22.54
N ILE A 54 3.56 15.50 -23.61
CA ILE A 54 2.15 15.35 -24.04
C ILE A 54 1.81 13.87 -24.27
N GLN A 55 2.66 13.13 -24.97
CA GLN A 55 2.45 11.71 -25.22
C GLN A 55 2.32 10.92 -23.92
N VAL A 56 3.31 10.99 -23.03
CA VAL A 56 3.32 10.22 -21.77
C VAL A 56 2.14 10.61 -20.88
N THR A 57 1.82 11.90 -20.75
CA THR A 57 0.65 12.34 -19.99
C THR A 57 -0.66 11.81 -20.58
N THR A 58 -0.79 11.73 -21.91
CA THR A 58 -1.98 11.13 -22.53
C THR A 58 -2.04 9.62 -22.39
N GLU A 59 -0.90 8.93 -22.41
CA GLU A 59 -0.79 7.48 -22.17
C GLU A 59 -1.21 7.14 -20.73
N LEU A 60 -0.65 7.82 -19.73
CA LEU A 60 -1.02 7.67 -18.32
C LEU A 60 -2.49 7.99 -18.07
N ALA A 61 -3.03 8.98 -18.79
CA ALA A 61 -4.43 9.28 -18.67
C ALA A 61 -5.31 8.17 -19.28
N GLY A 62 -4.80 7.35 -20.21
CA GLY A 62 -5.53 6.28 -20.89
C GLY A 62 -6.26 5.28 -19.98
N PRO A 63 -7.14 4.43 -20.51
CA PRO A 63 -7.55 4.32 -21.91
C PRO A 63 -8.52 5.43 -22.36
N ALA A 64 -8.72 5.56 -23.68
CA ALA A 64 -9.58 6.57 -24.32
C ALA A 64 -11.08 6.22 -24.29
N VAL A 65 -11.53 5.52 -23.25
CA VAL A 65 -12.92 5.11 -23.04
C VAL A 65 -13.44 5.64 -21.71
N LYS A 66 -14.77 5.77 -21.58
CA LYS A 66 -15.42 6.14 -20.32
C LYS A 66 -15.27 5.05 -19.26
N GLY A 67 -15.59 5.35 -18.01
CA GLY A 67 -15.66 4.36 -16.93
C GLY A 67 -14.33 3.79 -16.46
N GLY A 68 -14.31 2.63 -15.82
CA GLY A 68 -13.08 2.06 -15.26
C GLY A 68 -12.70 2.70 -13.93
N ILE A 69 -11.48 2.40 -13.49
CA ILE A 69 -10.85 3.05 -12.34
C ILE A 69 -10.03 4.24 -12.86
N ALA A 70 -10.19 5.38 -12.20
CA ALA A 70 -9.32 6.54 -12.38
C ALA A 70 -8.65 6.92 -11.06
N ILE A 71 -7.49 7.54 -11.14
CA ILE A 71 -6.70 8.01 -10.00
C ILE A 71 -6.44 9.49 -10.20
N THR A 72 -6.69 10.28 -9.18
CA THR A 72 -6.25 11.67 -9.14
C THR A 72 -4.97 11.81 -8.33
N LEU A 73 -3.94 12.39 -8.94
CA LEU A 73 -2.67 12.73 -8.31
C LEU A 73 -2.52 14.25 -8.19
N GLN A 74 -1.43 14.74 -7.59
CA GLN A 74 -1.24 16.18 -7.35
C GLN A 74 -0.90 16.92 -8.65
N GLN A 75 0.33 16.74 -9.11
CA GLN A 75 0.93 17.40 -10.25
C GLN A 75 2.19 16.60 -10.67
N PRO A 76 2.63 16.66 -11.94
CA PRO A 76 3.81 15.95 -12.39
C PRO A 76 5.10 16.48 -11.75
N ARG A 77 6.11 15.61 -11.59
CA ARG A 77 7.45 16.03 -11.16
C ARG A 77 8.18 16.74 -12.31
N GLY A 78 8.89 17.85 -12.01
CA GLY A 78 9.51 18.69 -13.03
C GLY A 78 10.67 18.07 -13.83
N ASN A 79 11.23 16.95 -13.38
CA ASN A 79 12.37 16.28 -14.02
C ASN A 79 12.05 14.85 -14.51
N HIS A 80 10.80 14.56 -14.87
CA HIS A 80 10.46 13.27 -15.48
C HIS A 80 11.21 13.03 -16.81
N PRO A 81 11.70 11.80 -17.09
CA PRO A 81 12.42 11.44 -18.30
C PRO A 81 11.46 11.19 -19.46
N PHE A 82 10.63 12.19 -19.82
CA PHE A 82 9.58 12.04 -20.84
C PHE A 82 10.13 11.58 -22.20
N GLU A 83 11.35 11.98 -22.55
CA GLU A 83 12.03 11.58 -23.80
C GLU A 83 12.23 10.06 -23.90
N GLU A 84 12.35 9.39 -22.75
CA GLU A 84 12.59 7.96 -22.63
C GLU A 84 11.29 7.12 -22.60
N GLY A 85 10.13 7.79 -22.58
CA GLY A 85 8.81 7.15 -22.66
C GLY A 85 8.22 6.73 -21.32
N ILE A 86 7.00 6.19 -21.37
CA ILE A 86 6.18 5.91 -20.18
C ILE A 86 6.83 4.93 -19.19
N ASP A 87 7.47 3.86 -19.67
CA ASP A 87 8.08 2.86 -18.77
C ASP A 87 9.21 3.47 -17.94
N ASN A 88 10.04 4.34 -18.53
CA ASN A 88 11.09 5.05 -17.80
C ASN A 88 10.52 6.10 -16.85
N VAL A 89 9.46 6.80 -17.25
CA VAL A 89 8.76 7.75 -16.36
C VAL A 89 8.14 7.03 -15.14
N ILE A 90 7.60 5.82 -15.33
CA ILE A 90 7.08 5.00 -14.24
C ILE A 90 8.22 4.52 -13.34
N ALA A 91 9.29 3.95 -13.91
CA ALA A 91 10.42 3.41 -13.16
C ALA A 91 11.17 4.47 -12.33
N ASP A 92 11.30 5.69 -12.86
CA ASP A 92 11.99 6.81 -12.19
C ASP A 92 11.11 7.57 -11.17
N CYS A 93 9.80 7.27 -11.13
CA CYS A 93 8.86 7.95 -10.25
C CYS A 93 8.26 6.99 -9.22
N GLU A 94 8.72 7.07 -7.98
CA GLU A 94 8.21 6.30 -6.83
C GLU A 94 6.68 6.31 -6.69
N THR A 95 6.02 7.39 -7.10
CA THR A 95 4.56 7.45 -7.08
C THR A 95 3.92 6.56 -8.14
N LEU A 96 4.42 6.63 -9.38
CA LEU A 96 3.89 5.84 -10.47
C LEU A 96 4.35 4.38 -10.37
N TYR A 97 5.60 4.14 -9.97
CA TYR A 97 6.14 2.81 -9.68
C TYR A 97 5.30 2.07 -8.64
N ALA A 98 4.92 2.75 -7.54
CA ALA A 98 4.08 2.12 -6.53
C ALA A 98 2.72 1.68 -7.08
N LEU A 99 2.06 2.52 -7.89
CA LEU A 99 0.79 2.14 -8.52
C LEU A 99 0.99 1.02 -9.55
N TYR A 100 2.10 1.05 -10.29
CA TYR A 100 2.49 0.02 -11.25
C TYR A 100 2.69 -1.35 -10.61
N GLU A 101 3.27 -1.43 -9.41
CA GLU A 101 3.40 -2.70 -8.69
C GLU A 101 2.07 -3.17 -8.06
N ILE A 102 1.31 -2.25 -7.47
CA ILE A 102 0.13 -2.63 -6.67
C ILE A 102 -1.01 -3.14 -7.55
N PHE A 103 -1.34 -2.46 -8.64
CA PHE A 103 -2.55 -2.81 -9.41
C PHE A 103 -2.51 -4.21 -10.02
N PRO A 104 -1.41 -4.68 -10.63
CA PRO A 104 -1.28 -6.06 -11.05
C PRO A 104 -1.43 -7.02 -9.87
N MET A 105 -0.88 -6.71 -8.69
CA MET A 105 -1.03 -7.56 -7.51
C MET A 105 -2.50 -7.68 -7.06
N VAL A 106 -3.18 -6.54 -6.82
CA VAL A 106 -4.53 -6.55 -6.23
C VAL A 106 -5.62 -7.01 -7.21
N SER A 107 -5.32 -6.94 -8.51
CA SER A 107 -6.18 -7.38 -9.60
C SER A 107 -5.79 -8.74 -10.18
N CYS A 108 -4.84 -9.46 -9.56
CA CYS A 108 -4.34 -10.75 -10.07
C CYS A 108 -3.86 -10.68 -11.55
N GLY A 109 -3.18 -9.60 -11.91
CA GLY A 109 -2.56 -9.36 -13.21
C GLY A 109 -3.50 -8.80 -14.28
N THR A 110 -4.73 -8.44 -13.92
CA THR A 110 -5.73 -7.99 -14.91
C THR A 110 -5.77 -6.49 -15.16
N LEU A 111 -5.16 -5.69 -14.28
CA LEU A 111 -5.06 -4.23 -14.44
C LEU A 111 -3.60 -3.77 -14.41
N ASP A 112 -3.24 -2.93 -15.37
CA ASP A 112 -1.97 -2.22 -15.45
C ASP A 112 -2.23 -0.71 -15.62
N ILE A 113 -1.45 0.14 -14.94
CA ILE A 113 -1.60 1.60 -15.03
C ILE A 113 -1.23 2.17 -16.42
N ARG A 114 -0.55 1.40 -17.26
CA ARG A 114 -0.18 1.78 -18.63
C ARG A 114 -1.34 1.64 -19.61
N SER A 115 -2.32 0.78 -19.31
CA SER A 115 -3.38 0.40 -20.26
C SER A 115 -4.80 0.50 -19.71
N ASP A 116 -5.00 0.22 -18.43
CA ASP A 116 -6.34 -0.08 -17.89
C ASP A 116 -6.85 0.99 -16.92
N ILE A 117 -5.94 1.75 -16.32
CA ILE A 117 -6.24 2.71 -15.26
C ILE A 117 -5.83 4.12 -15.69
N SER A 118 -6.74 5.07 -15.51
CA SER A 118 -6.50 6.46 -15.89
C SER A 118 -5.90 7.26 -14.75
N ILE A 119 -4.68 7.74 -14.91
CA ILE A 119 -4.01 8.66 -13.98
C ILE A 119 -4.17 10.09 -14.49
N ILE A 120 -4.76 10.96 -13.67
CA ILE A 120 -5.04 12.35 -14.02
C ILE A 120 -4.58 13.24 -12.86
N ASP A 121 -3.58 14.09 -13.09
CA ASP A 121 -3.17 15.08 -12.10
C ASP A 121 -4.25 16.15 -11.90
N LEU A 122 -4.34 16.68 -10.68
CA LEU A 122 -5.18 17.84 -10.38
C LEU A 122 -4.67 19.10 -11.10
N LEU A 123 -3.35 19.21 -11.29
CA LEU A 123 -2.67 20.24 -12.07
C LEU A 123 -1.81 19.60 -13.19
N PRO A 124 -2.42 19.15 -14.30
CA PRO A 124 -1.69 18.48 -15.38
C PRO A 124 -0.70 19.44 -16.07
N TYR A 125 0.49 18.93 -16.42
CA TYR A 125 1.60 19.69 -17.02
C TYR A 125 2.23 20.79 -16.15
N ILE A 126 1.80 20.92 -14.89
CA ILE A 126 2.31 21.96 -14.00
C ILE A 126 3.31 21.34 -13.03
N SER A 127 4.59 21.61 -13.24
CA SER A 127 5.67 21.17 -12.35
C SER A 127 6.15 22.24 -11.37
N ASP A 128 5.78 23.50 -11.62
CA ASP A 128 6.27 24.66 -10.87
C ASP A 128 5.68 24.72 -9.46
N ASP A 129 6.30 25.53 -8.60
CA ASP A 129 5.74 25.82 -7.28
C ASP A 129 4.39 26.54 -7.46
N ILE A 130 3.34 25.97 -6.86
CA ILE A 130 1.97 26.51 -6.93
C ILE A 130 1.87 27.94 -6.42
N THR A 131 2.82 28.42 -5.61
CA THR A 131 2.87 29.80 -5.12
C THR A 131 3.28 30.81 -6.18
N GLU A 132 3.86 30.33 -7.28
CA GLU A 132 4.31 31.14 -8.43
C GLU A 132 3.23 31.27 -9.51
N ILE A 133 2.12 30.53 -9.40
CA ILE A 133 1.03 30.51 -10.38
C ILE A 133 -0.10 31.43 -9.90
N ASP A 134 -0.61 32.27 -10.79
CA ASP A 134 -1.71 33.16 -10.42
C ASP A 134 -3.05 32.42 -10.21
N ASP A 135 -3.94 33.05 -9.43
CA ASP A 135 -5.23 32.47 -9.04
C ASP A 135 -6.12 32.13 -10.26
N ALA A 136 -6.03 32.88 -11.36
CA ALA A 136 -6.88 32.69 -12.54
C ALA A 136 -6.42 31.46 -13.35
N ASP A 137 -5.10 31.32 -13.53
CA ASP A 137 -4.52 30.15 -14.17
C ASP A 137 -4.72 28.88 -13.35
N LEU A 138 -4.53 28.94 -12.03
CA LEU A 138 -4.87 27.82 -11.14
C LEU A 138 -6.33 27.39 -11.28
N THR A 139 -7.26 28.36 -11.32
CA THR A 139 -8.69 28.08 -11.52
C THR A 139 -8.94 27.38 -12.85
N LYS A 140 -8.26 27.82 -13.91
CA LYS A 140 -8.34 27.19 -15.24
C LYS A 140 -7.82 25.75 -15.20
N PHE A 141 -6.66 25.49 -14.59
CA PHE A 141 -6.08 24.14 -14.52
C PHE A 141 -6.94 23.17 -13.71
N PHE A 142 -7.45 23.59 -12.54
CA PHE A 142 -8.38 22.79 -11.76
C PHE A 142 -9.67 22.49 -12.53
N ASN A 143 -10.16 23.46 -13.31
CA ASN A 143 -11.33 23.22 -14.16
C ASN A 143 -11.01 22.20 -15.27
N GLU A 144 -9.87 22.30 -15.94
CA GLU A 144 -9.51 21.32 -16.99
C GLU A 144 -9.35 19.90 -16.46
N SER A 145 -8.69 19.70 -15.30
CA SER A 145 -8.59 18.37 -14.69
C SER A 145 -9.96 17.84 -14.24
N THR A 146 -10.82 18.71 -13.69
CA THR A 146 -12.21 18.37 -13.36
C THR A 146 -12.99 17.93 -14.60
N GLN A 147 -12.89 18.68 -15.70
CA GLN A 147 -13.56 18.34 -16.94
C GLN A 147 -12.99 17.06 -17.57
N ALA A 148 -11.69 16.82 -17.44
CA ALA A 148 -11.07 15.57 -17.87
C ALA A 148 -11.66 14.35 -17.12
N ILE A 149 -11.86 14.47 -15.81
CA ILE A 149 -12.52 13.44 -15.00
C ILE A 149 -14.01 13.29 -15.38
N CYS A 150 -14.72 14.39 -15.61
CA CYS A 150 -16.10 14.34 -16.11
C CYS A 150 -16.19 13.68 -17.48
N ASP A 151 -15.26 13.92 -18.39
CA ASP A 151 -15.23 13.27 -19.71
C ASP A 151 -14.89 11.77 -19.59
N LYS A 152 -14.18 11.37 -18.53
CA LYS A 152 -13.88 9.98 -18.20
C LYS A 152 -15.08 9.26 -17.60
N GLU A 153 -15.89 9.92 -16.76
CA GLU A 153 -16.99 9.27 -16.04
C GLU A 153 -16.56 7.95 -15.37
N PRO A 154 -15.50 7.93 -14.52
CA PRO A 154 -15.02 6.69 -13.92
C PRO A 154 -16.07 6.11 -12.98
N ASP A 155 -16.17 4.77 -12.90
CA ASP A 155 -17.08 4.14 -11.92
C ASP A 155 -16.51 4.28 -10.50
N VAL A 156 -15.17 4.26 -10.41
CA VAL A 156 -14.43 4.45 -9.16
C VAL A 156 -13.29 5.44 -9.39
N LEU A 157 -13.23 6.46 -8.53
CA LEU A 157 -12.14 7.41 -8.47
C LEU A 157 -11.35 7.23 -7.17
N LEU A 158 -10.07 6.86 -7.29
CA LEU A 158 -9.13 6.87 -6.18
C LEU A 158 -8.54 8.28 -6.02
N CYS A 159 -8.92 8.94 -4.92
CA CYS A 159 -8.47 10.29 -4.62
C CYS A 159 -7.14 10.26 -3.85
N ALA A 160 -6.00 10.32 -4.55
CA ALA A 160 -4.66 10.31 -3.93
C ALA A 160 -3.99 11.69 -3.89
N GLY A 161 -4.41 12.62 -4.75
CA GLY A 161 -3.86 13.96 -4.86
C GLY A 161 -4.50 14.95 -3.88
N LYS A 162 -3.71 15.90 -3.38
CA LYS A 162 -4.20 17.09 -2.67
C LYS A 162 -3.25 18.26 -2.86
N ILE A 163 -3.76 19.39 -3.35
CA ILE A 163 -2.98 20.62 -3.51
C ILE A 163 -3.25 21.57 -2.34
N TRP A 164 -2.24 22.00 -1.59
CA TRP A 164 -2.44 22.96 -0.50
C TRP A 164 -2.21 24.38 -0.98
N LEU A 165 -3.29 25.16 -1.14
CA LEU A 165 -3.15 26.55 -1.59
C LEU A 165 -2.63 27.46 -0.46
N PRO A 166 -1.73 28.40 -0.75
CA PRO A 166 -1.10 29.28 0.26
C PRO A 166 -2.09 30.23 0.94
N LYS A 167 -3.26 30.49 0.33
CA LYS A 167 -4.31 31.37 0.86
C LYS A 167 -5.59 30.56 1.11
N PRO A 168 -5.82 30.03 2.33
CA PRO A 168 -6.96 29.17 2.65
C PRO A 168 -8.32 29.79 2.31
N ASP A 169 -8.44 31.11 2.46
CA ASP A 169 -9.70 31.85 2.28
C ASP A 169 -10.22 31.83 0.84
N LYS A 170 -9.32 31.61 -0.14
CA LYS A 170 -9.68 31.54 -1.56
C LYS A 170 -9.84 30.11 -2.07
N PHE A 171 -9.60 29.11 -1.22
CA PHE A 171 -9.55 27.69 -1.58
C PHE A 171 -10.77 27.23 -2.38
N ASN A 172 -11.96 27.54 -1.88
CA ASN A 172 -13.22 27.11 -2.51
C ASN A 172 -13.45 27.80 -3.87
N LYS A 173 -12.99 29.05 -4.03
CA LYS A 173 -13.17 29.82 -5.25
C LYS A 173 -12.25 29.32 -6.36
N ILE A 174 -10.99 29.02 -6.03
CA ILE A 174 -9.97 28.61 -7.01
C ILE A 174 -10.20 27.17 -7.45
N LYS A 175 -10.42 26.24 -6.52
CA LYS A 175 -10.56 24.81 -6.87
C LYS A 175 -11.92 24.45 -7.45
N GLY A 176 -12.98 25.16 -7.06
CA GLY A 176 -14.35 24.80 -7.42
C GLY A 176 -14.68 23.34 -7.08
N ASP A 177 -15.06 22.57 -8.10
CA ASP A 177 -15.40 21.15 -7.95
C ASP A 177 -14.17 20.23 -7.82
N ALA A 178 -12.96 20.67 -8.18
CA ALA A 178 -11.75 19.87 -8.09
C ALA A 178 -11.45 19.41 -6.65
N ARG A 179 -11.88 20.17 -5.63
CA ARG A 179 -11.76 19.76 -4.21
C ARG A 179 -12.47 18.44 -3.89
N LYS A 180 -13.47 18.04 -4.69
CA LYS A 180 -14.18 16.76 -4.54
C LYS A 180 -13.36 15.57 -5.07
N LEU A 181 -12.31 15.85 -5.83
CA LEU A 181 -11.39 14.88 -6.42
C LEU A 181 -10.14 14.67 -5.56
N GLU A 182 -10.03 15.39 -4.44
CA GLU A 182 -8.85 15.35 -3.58
C GLU A 182 -8.95 14.30 -2.48
N SER A 183 -7.78 13.81 -2.07
CA SER A 183 -7.58 13.07 -0.83
C SER A 183 -8.04 13.92 0.37
N ILE A 184 -8.69 13.26 1.32
CA ILE A 184 -9.06 13.86 2.61
C ILE A 184 -8.06 13.54 3.73
N GLY A 185 -6.97 12.81 3.42
CA GLY A 185 -5.88 12.47 4.34
C GLY A 185 -5.75 10.98 4.64
N PHE A 186 -4.66 10.60 5.31
CA PHE A 186 -4.34 9.20 5.66
C PHE A 186 -5.47 8.52 6.43
N GLY A 187 -5.78 7.28 6.08
CA GLY A 187 -6.74 6.41 6.77
C GLY A 187 -8.19 6.91 6.86
N ARG A 188 -8.51 8.10 6.35
CA ARG A 188 -9.88 8.62 6.34
C ARG A 188 -10.72 7.94 5.27
N MET A 189 -12.04 7.97 5.42
CA MET A 189 -12.96 7.41 4.43
C MET A 189 -14.05 8.42 4.08
N PHE A 190 -14.50 8.39 2.83
CA PHE A 190 -15.74 9.06 2.45
C PHE A 190 -16.94 8.34 3.06
N GLY A 191 -18.08 9.03 3.19
CA GLY A 191 -19.30 8.47 3.78
C GLY A 191 -19.36 8.52 5.31
N GLN A 192 -18.24 8.73 6.01
CA GLN A 192 -18.23 8.85 7.47
C GLN A 192 -18.96 10.10 7.98
N THR A 193 -19.08 11.13 7.16
CA THR A 193 -19.85 12.34 7.49
C THR A 193 -20.70 12.81 6.31
N PRO A 194 -21.87 13.45 6.54
CA PRO A 194 -22.69 13.99 5.45
C PRO A 194 -21.97 15.03 4.57
N LYS A 195 -20.93 15.68 5.10
CA LYS A 195 -20.14 16.69 4.37
C LYS A 195 -19.19 16.09 3.34
N LEU A 196 -18.86 14.80 3.47
CA LEU A 196 -17.92 14.07 2.62
C LEU A 196 -18.58 12.79 2.10
N PRO A 197 -19.62 12.87 1.25
CA PRO A 197 -20.37 11.71 0.78
C PRO A 197 -19.50 10.76 -0.07
N VAL A 198 -19.80 9.47 -0.12
CA VAL A 198 -19.05 8.52 -0.98
C VAL A 198 -19.09 8.95 -2.45
N GLN A 199 -20.28 9.32 -2.94
CA GLN A 199 -20.45 9.81 -4.30
C GLN A 199 -20.21 11.31 -4.41
N ALA A 200 -19.28 11.71 -5.29
CA ALA A 200 -19.15 13.09 -5.71
C ALA A 200 -20.05 13.37 -6.91
N LYS A 201 -20.85 14.44 -6.81
CA LYS A 201 -21.60 15.01 -7.92
C LYS A 201 -20.84 16.20 -8.49
N ILE A 202 -20.40 16.10 -9.74
CA ILE A 202 -19.55 17.09 -10.41
C ILE A 202 -20.23 17.59 -11.67
N ARG A 203 -20.13 18.89 -11.93
CA ARG A 203 -20.72 19.50 -13.13
C ARG A 203 -19.77 19.36 -14.33
N GLY A 204 -20.21 18.63 -15.34
CA GLY A 204 -19.54 18.54 -16.64
C GLY A 204 -19.73 19.79 -17.50
N SER A 205 -18.96 19.87 -18.58
CA SER A 205 -18.85 21.04 -19.47
C SER A 205 -20.17 21.42 -20.17
N ASN A 206 -21.04 20.45 -20.39
CA ASN A 206 -22.38 20.63 -20.96
C ASN A 206 -23.47 20.91 -19.90
N GLY A 207 -23.08 21.11 -18.62
CA GLY A 207 -24.00 21.28 -17.50
C GLY A 207 -24.59 19.99 -16.93
N SER A 208 -24.26 18.82 -17.50
CA SER A 208 -24.65 17.53 -16.94
C SER A 208 -23.97 17.28 -15.58
N ILE A 209 -24.60 16.46 -14.74
CA ILE A 209 -24.03 16.06 -13.45
C ILE A 209 -23.51 14.64 -13.60
N VAL A 210 -22.20 14.46 -13.40
CA VAL A 210 -21.56 13.15 -13.32
C VAL A 210 -21.49 12.76 -11.84
N SER A 211 -21.98 11.56 -11.51
CA SER A 211 -21.88 10.97 -10.17
C SER A 211 -20.75 9.94 -10.16
N ILE A 212 -19.79 10.10 -9.26
CA ILE A 212 -18.57 9.29 -9.23
C ILE A 212 -18.40 8.69 -7.83
N ASN A 213 -18.26 7.36 -7.72
CA ASN A 213 -17.91 6.73 -6.45
C ASN A 213 -16.44 7.02 -6.14
N ARG A 214 -16.14 7.39 -4.89
CA ARG A 214 -14.79 7.76 -4.49
C ARG A 214 -14.23 6.82 -3.45
N VAL A 215 -12.96 6.46 -3.64
CA VAL A 215 -12.11 5.86 -2.62
C VAL A 215 -11.15 6.92 -2.15
N ASN A 216 -11.04 7.09 -0.83
CA ASN A 216 -10.03 8.00 -0.30
C ASN A 216 -8.68 7.30 -0.26
N GLY A 217 -7.69 7.89 -0.90
CA GLY A 217 -6.30 7.50 -0.78
C GLY A 217 -5.44 8.58 -0.14
N PHE A 218 -4.13 8.43 -0.29
CA PHE A 218 -3.15 9.47 -0.05
C PHE A 218 -2.07 9.37 -1.14
N HIS A 219 -1.25 10.40 -1.29
CA HIS A 219 -0.27 10.42 -2.37
C HIS A 219 0.79 9.33 -2.15
N PRO A 220 1.00 8.38 -3.09
CA PRO A 220 1.91 7.24 -2.88
C PRO A 220 3.33 7.62 -2.44
N SER A 221 3.87 8.76 -2.90
CA SER A 221 5.18 9.27 -2.42
C SER A 221 5.28 9.41 -0.91
N ARG A 222 4.16 9.58 -0.19
CA ARG A 222 4.19 9.61 1.27
C ARG A 222 4.61 8.26 1.87
N ALA A 223 4.15 7.14 1.32
CA ALA A 223 4.60 5.82 1.75
C ALA A 223 6.00 5.48 1.23
N MET A 224 6.34 5.90 0.01
CA MET A 224 7.60 5.52 -0.64
C MET A 224 8.79 6.39 -0.22
N ASN A 225 8.59 7.69 0.02
CA ASN A 225 9.70 8.64 0.24
C ASN A 225 9.75 9.19 1.67
N TYR A 226 8.58 9.49 2.27
CA TYR A 226 8.53 10.14 3.60
C TYR A 226 8.46 9.13 4.73
N TYR A 227 7.65 8.09 4.56
CA TYR A 227 7.52 6.95 5.47
C TYR A 227 8.14 5.68 4.87
N ALA A 228 9.22 5.85 4.10
CA ALA A 228 9.87 4.79 3.32
C ALA A 228 10.25 3.55 4.14
N HIS A 229 10.56 3.76 5.44
CA HIS A 229 10.97 2.76 6.42
C HIS A 229 9.80 2.11 7.17
N VAL A 230 8.55 2.53 6.93
CA VAL A 230 7.37 2.06 7.65
C VAL A 230 6.46 1.25 6.73
N SER A 231 6.39 -0.05 6.97
CA SER A 231 5.58 -0.97 6.16
C SER A 231 4.08 -0.70 6.25
N LEU A 232 3.61 -0.19 7.40
CA LEU A 232 2.19 0.09 7.65
C LEU A 232 1.57 1.01 6.59
N MET A 233 2.31 2.04 6.15
CA MET A 233 1.84 2.96 5.10
C MET A 233 1.76 2.27 3.74
N ARG A 234 2.70 1.37 3.42
CA ARG A 234 2.66 0.56 2.20
C ARG A 234 1.48 -0.41 2.22
N GLN A 235 1.20 -1.07 3.36
CA GLN A 235 0.02 -1.94 3.52
C GLN A 235 -1.29 -1.16 3.32
N LEU A 236 -1.41 0.06 3.88
CA LEU A 236 -2.59 0.89 3.66
C LEU A 236 -2.75 1.27 2.18
N LEU A 237 -1.66 1.60 1.49
CA LEU A 237 -1.72 1.91 0.05
C LEU A 237 -2.20 0.72 -0.79
N ILE A 238 -1.74 -0.50 -0.47
CA ILE A 238 -2.21 -1.74 -1.10
C ILE A 238 -3.70 -1.95 -0.81
N LEU A 239 -4.13 -1.78 0.46
CA LEU A 239 -5.55 -1.90 0.84
C LEU A 239 -6.44 -0.92 0.06
N ILE A 240 -6.02 0.34 -0.09
CA ILE A 240 -6.77 1.37 -0.82
C ILE A 240 -6.95 0.98 -2.31
N CYS A 241 -5.93 0.41 -2.94
CA CYS A 241 -6.04 -0.06 -4.32
C CYS A 241 -6.91 -1.32 -4.43
N ALA A 242 -6.84 -2.21 -3.43
CA ALA A 242 -7.75 -3.35 -3.32
C ALA A 242 -9.22 -2.90 -3.13
N GLU A 243 -9.46 -1.83 -2.36
CA GLU A 243 -10.76 -1.19 -2.19
C GLU A 243 -11.29 -0.63 -3.51
N ALA A 244 -10.45 0.09 -4.27
CA ALA A 244 -10.83 0.59 -5.59
C ALA A 244 -11.22 -0.53 -6.55
N CYS A 245 -10.46 -1.63 -6.56
CA CYS A 245 -10.80 -2.81 -7.35
C CYS A 245 -12.08 -3.50 -6.86
N GLY A 246 -12.26 -3.64 -5.55
CA GLY A 246 -13.44 -4.28 -4.97
C GLY A 246 -14.73 -3.50 -5.21
N LEU A 247 -14.70 -2.17 -5.08
CA LEU A 247 -15.84 -1.32 -5.41
C LEU A 247 -16.16 -1.36 -6.90
N PHE A 248 -15.14 -1.46 -7.76
CA PHE A 248 -15.34 -1.61 -9.19
C PHE A 248 -15.98 -2.96 -9.56
N ARG A 249 -15.66 -4.02 -8.81
CA ARG A 249 -16.27 -5.36 -8.96
C ARG A 249 -17.61 -5.52 -8.21
N ASP A 250 -18.04 -4.52 -7.45
CA ASP A 250 -19.20 -4.57 -6.57
C ASP A 250 -19.12 -5.69 -5.50
N ASP A 251 -17.93 -5.93 -4.97
CA ASP A 251 -17.67 -6.98 -3.96
C ASP A 251 -16.87 -6.49 -2.73
N TRP A 252 -16.77 -5.16 -2.56
CA TRP A 252 -16.10 -4.58 -1.41
C TRP A 252 -16.98 -4.58 -0.16
N GLU A 253 -16.40 -5.02 0.95
CA GLU A 253 -17.00 -4.96 2.26
C GLU A 253 -15.94 -4.55 3.29
N ASP A 254 -16.19 -3.44 4.00
CA ASP A 254 -15.29 -2.97 5.05
C ASP A 254 -15.35 -3.88 6.28
N LYS A 255 -14.17 -4.35 6.70
CA LYS A 255 -14.00 -5.18 7.89
C LYS A 255 -13.35 -4.39 9.02
N GLN A 256 -13.61 -4.78 10.26
CA GLN A 256 -13.07 -4.09 11.44
C GLN A 256 -11.56 -3.89 11.39
N TRP A 257 -10.79 -4.92 11.00
CA TRP A 257 -9.34 -4.83 10.91
C TRP A 257 -8.83 -3.81 9.89
N MET A 258 -9.61 -3.52 8.83
CA MET A 258 -9.26 -2.49 7.85
C MET A 258 -9.34 -1.11 8.50
N ASN A 259 -10.32 -0.89 9.37
CA ASN A 259 -10.45 0.35 10.15
C ASN A 259 -9.34 0.48 11.19
N GLU A 260 -8.91 -0.63 11.79
CA GLU A 260 -7.74 -0.64 12.69
C GLU A 260 -6.46 -0.24 11.95
N LEU A 261 -6.21 -0.79 10.75
CA LEU A 261 -5.08 -0.39 9.90
C LEU A 261 -5.13 1.10 9.55
N ARG A 262 -6.31 1.59 9.13
CA ARG A 262 -6.55 2.99 8.82
C ARG A 262 -6.31 3.92 10.02
N SER A 263 -6.76 3.53 11.21
CA SER A 263 -6.58 4.30 12.45
C SER A 263 -5.11 4.38 12.87
N ARG A 264 -4.38 3.25 12.84
CA ARG A 264 -2.93 3.24 13.13
C ARG A 264 -2.14 4.14 12.17
N CYS A 265 -2.51 4.17 10.89
CA CYS A 265 -1.88 5.09 9.92
C CYS A 265 -2.22 6.56 10.21
N GLN A 266 -3.45 6.85 10.66
CA GLN A 266 -3.82 8.21 11.08
C GLN A 266 -2.98 8.67 12.26
N GLU A 267 -2.86 7.84 13.30
CA GLU A 267 -2.04 8.12 14.49
C GLU A 267 -0.56 8.33 14.14
N LEU A 268 -0.02 7.53 13.23
CA LEU A 268 1.35 7.72 12.75
C LEU A 268 1.52 9.07 12.03
N SER A 269 0.55 9.47 11.20
CA SER A 269 0.61 10.73 10.45
C SER A 269 0.44 11.98 11.32
N THR A 270 -0.22 11.88 12.47
CA THR A 270 -0.43 13.01 13.40
C THR A 270 0.68 13.14 14.44
N SER A 271 1.32 12.03 14.81
CA SER A 271 2.40 11.99 15.81
C SER A 271 3.74 12.50 15.27
N HIS A 272 3.97 12.37 13.96
CA HIS A 272 5.21 12.82 13.32
C HIS A 272 4.93 14.13 12.58
N ALA A 273 5.31 15.27 13.16
CA ALA A 273 5.54 16.48 12.37
C ALA A 273 6.50 16.10 11.24
N GLU A 274 6.26 16.51 9.98
CA GLU A 274 7.03 16.10 8.79
C GLU A 274 8.55 16.14 9.07
N VAL A 275 9.11 15.02 9.53
CA VAL A 275 10.53 14.92 9.85
C VAL A 275 11.21 14.86 8.49
N PRO A 276 12.17 15.75 8.20
CA PRO A 276 12.91 15.65 6.95
C PRO A 276 13.49 14.23 6.85
N PRO A 277 13.51 13.64 5.64
CA PRO A 277 14.04 12.30 5.47
C PRO A 277 15.45 12.24 6.07
N PRO A 278 15.75 11.17 6.85
CA PRO A 278 17.09 10.92 7.36
C PRO A 278 18.15 11.10 6.29
N ARG A 279 19.27 11.71 6.66
CA ARG A 279 20.33 12.06 5.69
C ARG A 279 21.56 11.17 5.82
N TYR A 280 21.68 10.45 6.93
CA TYR A 280 22.86 9.65 7.25
C TYR A 280 22.44 8.32 7.88
N ILE A 281 23.34 7.33 7.83
CA ILE A 281 23.12 5.99 8.34
C ILE A 281 22.72 5.93 9.83
N PRO A 282 23.30 6.74 10.75
CA PRO A 282 22.94 6.70 12.17
C PRO A 282 21.47 6.98 12.46
N ASP A 283 20.83 7.84 11.67
CA ASP A 283 19.43 8.18 11.83
C ASP A 283 18.54 6.92 11.65
N TYR A 284 18.94 6.01 10.77
CA TYR A 284 18.29 4.72 10.55
C TYR A 284 18.78 3.63 11.50
N GLN A 285 20.03 3.68 11.97
CA GLN A 285 20.59 2.71 12.90
C GLN A 285 19.77 2.61 14.20
N GLU A 286 19.38 3.73 14.80
CA GLU A 286 18.57 3.71 16.03
C GLU A 286 17.19 3.07 15.78
N LEU A 287 16.54 3.43 14.66
CA LEU A 287 15.28 2.83 14.25
C LEU A 287 15.44 1.31 14.02
N TYR A 288 16.52 0.91 13.36
CA TYR A 288 16.84 -0.48 13.08
C TYR A 288 17.05 -1.28 14.37
N TYR A 289 17.88 -0.76 15.29
CA TYR A 289 18.14 -1.38 16.59
C TYR A 289 16.84 -1.62 17.36
N ASN A 290 16.01 -0.58 17.49
CA ASN A 290 14.72 -0.68 18.18
C ASN A 290 13.81 -1.73 17.52
N THR A 291 13.83 -1.81 16.18
CA THR A 291 13.06 -2.79 15.41
C THR A 291 13.53 -4.22 15.67
N VAL A 292 14.84 -4.50 15.60
CA VAL A 292 15.37 -5.86 15.83
C VAL A 292 15.25 -6.30 17.30
N ILE A 293 15.35 -5.38 18.25
CA ILE A 293 15.08 -5.67 19.66
C ILE A 293 13.60 -5.97 19.89
N GLY A 294 12.69 -5.20 19.28
CA GLY A 294 11.26 -5.48 19.29
C GLY A 294 10.95 -6.86 18.72
N LEU A 295 11.58 -7.22 17.60
CA LEU A 295 11.47 -8.55 16.99
C LEU A 295 11.89 -9.65 17.97
N LYS A 296 13.02 -9.45 18.66
CA LYS A 296 13.52 -10.40 19.69
C LYS A 296 12.49 -10.61 20.79
N GLN A 297 11.98 -9.51 21.35
CA GLN A 297 11.04 -9.54 22.47
C GLN A 297 9.74 -10.24 22.07
N ALA A 298 9.13 -9.84 20.96
CA ALA A 298 7.88 -10.42 20.45
C ALA A 298 8.03 -11.92 20.14
N SER A 299 9.13 -12.30 19.47
CA SER A 299 9.39 -13.69 19.13
C SER A 299 9.62 -14.54 20.37
N THR A 300 10.40 -14.05 21.34
CA THR A 300 10.71 -14.80 22.57
C THR A 300 9.44 -15.02 23.41
N HIS A 301 8.57 -14.00 23.47
CA HIS A 301 7.28 -14.10 24.14
C HIS A 301 6.40 -15.18 23.50
N LEU A 302 6.23 -15.16 22.17
CA LEU A 302 5.43 -16.16 21.45
C LEU A 302 5.99 -17.58 21.57
N LEU A 303 7.32 -17.73 21.44
CA LEU A 303 7.99 -19.03 21.54
C LEU A 303 7.92 -19.63 22.95
N SER A 304 7.73 -18.79 23.97
CA SER A 304 7.60 -19.24 25.37
C SER A 304 6.14 -19.50 25.77
N ASP A 305 5.16 -19.16 24.93
CA ASP A 305 3.74 -19.32 25.27
C ASP A 305 3.29 -20.78 25.08
N PRO A 306 2.95 -21.50 26.18
CA PRO A 306 2.51 -22.88 26.09
C PRO A 306 1.15 -23.02 25.38
N ASN A 307 0.34 -21.95 25.32
CA ASN A 307 -0.99 -21.96 24.72
C ASN A 307 -0.95 -21.85 23.19
N LEU A 308 0.20 -21.48 22.60
CA LEU A 308 0.32 -21.38 21.15
C LEU A 308 0.15 -22.72 20.44
N ALA A 309 0.42 -23.83 21.15
CA ALA A 309 0.27 -25.20 20.64
C ALA A 309 -1.17 -25.75 20.75
N THR A 310 -2.06 -25.13 21.53
CA THR A 310 -3.29 -25.78 21.99
C THR A 310 -4.53 -25.43 21.19
N SER A 311 -4.53 -24.32 20.44
CA SER A 311 -5.68 -23.88 19.62
C SER A 311 -5.24 -23.07 18.41
N LEU A 312 -5.79 -23.39 17.23
CA LEU A 312 -5.58 -22.63 15.99
C LEU A 312 -6.01 -21.17 16.13
N THR A 313 -7.12 -20.91 16.82
CA THR A 313 -7.63 -19.55 17.04
C THR A 313 -6.70 -18.76 17.95
N ILE A 314 -6.26 -19.33 19.07
CA ILE A 314 -5.33 -18.66 20.00
C ILE A 314 -4.00 -18.40 19.30
N ASN A 315 -3.49 -19.38 18.55
CA ASN A 315 -2.25 -19.24 17.79
C ASN A 315 -2.34 -18.10 16.75
N TYR A 316 -3.43 -18.05 15.98
CA TYR A 316 -3.66 -16.99 14.99
C TYR A 316 -3.71 -15.60 15.64
N GLU A 317 -4.54 -15.39 16.68
CA GLU A 317 -4.68 -14.07 17.30
C GLU A 317 -3.40 -13.63 18.03
N SER A 318 -2.71 -14.55 18.72
CA SER A 318 -1.42 -14.26 19.38
C SER A 318 -0.34 -13.90 18.36
N LEU A 319 -0.25 -14.64 17.24
CA LEU A 319 0.71 -14.33 16.19
C LEU A 319 0.36 -13.01 15.49
N LEU A 320 -0.92 -12.77 15.19
CA LEU A 320 -1.37 -11.53 14.56
C LEU A 320 -1.08 -10.29 15.43
N SER A 321 -1.43 -10.36 16.72
CA SER A 321 -1.24 -9.25 17.68
C SER A 321 0.23 -8.96 18.01
N SER A 322 1.13 -9.91 17.78
CA SER A 322 2.56 -9.73 18.00
C SER A 322 3.25 -8.77 17.01
N ASN A 323 2.62 -8.48 15.86
CA ASN A 323 3.19 -7.68 14.77
C ASN A 323 4.57 -8.15 14.27
N LEU A 324 4.89 -9.46 14.38
CA LEU A 324 6.18 -10.00 13.93
C LEU A 324 6.45 -9.74 12.44
N SER A 325 5.46 -9.97 11.58
CA SER A 325 5.57 -9.71 10.13
C SER A 325 5.84 -8.23 9.85
N GLU A 326 5.09 -7.32 10.48
CA GLU A 326 5.28 -5.88 10.35
C GLU A 326 6.69 -5.45 10.80
N THR A 327 7.18 -6.04 11.90
CA THR A 327 8.51 -5.75 12.44
C THR A 327 9.62 -6.24 11.49
N CYS A 328 9.46 -7.42 10.89
CA CYS A 328 10.38 -7.92 9.86
C CYS A 328 10.36 -7.05 8.60
N ASN A 329 9.17 -6.63 8.14
CA ASN A 329 9.04 -5.71 7.02
C ASN A 329 9.74 -4.37 7.33
N ASN A 330 9.52 -3.79 8.51
CA ASN A 330 10.19 -2.54 8.90
C ASN A 330 11.72 -2.71 8.94
N ALA A 331 12.24 -3.83 9.47
CA ALA A 331 13.67 -4.09 9.48
C ALA A 331 14.25 -4.15 8.04
N SER A 332 13.56 -4.85 7.13
CA SER A 332 13.91 -4.88 5.70
C SER A 332 13.93 -3.47 5.09
N LEU A 333 12.86 -2.69 5.30
CA LEU A 333 12.74 -1.35 4.73
C LEU A 333 13.80 -0.39 5.28
N ILE A 334 14.09 -0.43 6.58
CA ILE A 334 15.14 0.40 7.19
C ILE A 334 16.50 0.08 6.59
N LEU A 335 16.84 -1.21 6.45
CA LEU A 335 18.10 -1.63 5.83
C LEU A 335 18.21 -1.17 4.37
N ARG A 336 17.12 -1.21 3.59
CA ARG A 336 17.08 -0.68 2.22
C ARG A 336 17.29 0.83 2.16
N GLN A 337 16.81 1.58 3.17
CA GLN A 337 17.11 3.01 3.26
C GLN A 337 18.58 3.25 3.59
N MET A 338 19.17 2.44 4.47
CA MET A 338 20.61 2.49 4.75
C MET A 338 21.42 2.16 3.48
N ASP A 339 20.98 1.18 2.70
CA ASP A 339 21.61 0.76 1.45
C ASP A 339 21.55 1.86 0.39
N SER A 340 20.39 2.49 0.19
CA SER A 340 20.25 3.63 -0.72
C SER A 340 21.17 4.80 -0.35
N LEU A 341 21.32 5.10 0.96
CA LEU A 341 22.27 6.11 1.42
C LEU A 341 23.73 5.70 1.20
N PHE A 342 24.03 4.41 1.32
CA PHE A 342 25.36 3.86 1.03
C PHE A 342 25.71 4.01 -0.45
N GLU A 343 24.80 3.65 -1.36
CA GLU A 343 24.98 3.77 -2.81
C GLU A 343 25.11 5.22 -3.28
N GLN A 344 24.35 6.15 -2.68
CA GLN A 344 24.46 7.59 -2.97
C GLN A 344 25.83 8.16 -2.56
N GLY A 345 26.50 7.50 -1.61
CA GLY A 345 27.75 7.96 -1.03
C GLY A 345 27.59 9.16 -0.08
N TRP A 346 28.66 9.45 0.65
CA TRP A 346 28.69 10.54 1.62
C TRP A 346 30.07 11.23 1.63
N PRO A 347 30.15 12.48 2.11
CA PRO A 347 31.44 13.16 2.26
C PRO A 347 32.37 12.40 3.21
N ASP A 348 33.68 12.43 2.94
CA ASP A 348 34.71 11.80 3.78
C ASP A 348 34.62 12.21 5.26
N SER A 349 34.19 13.46 5.53
CA SER A 349 33.99 13.98 6.89
C SER A 349 32.92 13.25 7.71
N LYS A 350 32.08 12.45 7.06
CA LYS A 350 31.00 11.64 7.65
C LYS A 350 31.25 10.14 7.55
N ALA A 351 32.31 9.70 6.86
CA ALA A 351 32.59 8.28 6.64
C ALA A 351 32.66 7.49 7.95
N TRP A 352 33.45 7.96 8.93
CA TRP A 352 33.63 7.26 10.20
C TRP A 352 32.32 7.07 10.99
N ILE A 353 31.39 8.02 10.92
CA ILE A 353 30.09 7.93 11.62
C ILE A 353 29.22 6.88 10.95
N ASN A 354 29.16 6.90 9.61
CA ASN A 354 28.33 5.96 8.86
C ASN A 354 28.90 4.52 8.95
N GLU A 355 30.21 4.36 8.82
CA GLU A 355 30.89 3.06 8.99
C GLU A 355 30.67 2.50 10.39
N SER A 356 30.81 3.32 11.45
CA SER A 356 30.53 2.90 12.82
C SER A 356 29.07 2.45 13.01
N ALA A 357 28.11 3.18 12.44
CA ALA A 357 26.70 2.81 12.51
C ALA A 357 26.39 1.49 11.78
N LEU A 358 27.05 1.20 10.66
CA LEU A 358 26.95 -0.08 9.96
C LEU A 358 27.55 -1.22 10.80
N GLU A 359 28.72 -1.02 11.40
CA GLU A 359 29.33 -2.01 12.28
C GLU A 359 28.47 -2.32 13.51
N GLU A 360 27.86 -1.31 14.11
CA GLU A 360 26.93 -1.48 15.23
C GLU A 360 25.68 -2.26 14.79
N SER A 361 25.09 -1.89 13.65
CA SER A 361 23.94 -2.61 13.09
C SER A 361 24.25 -4.09 12.80
N ALA A 362 25.47 -4.40 12.35
CA ALA A 362 25.94 -5.76 12.14
C ALA A 362 26.05 -6.54 13.46
N LYS A 363 26.63 -5.92 14.50
CA LYS A 363 26.77 -6.50 15.84
C LYS A 363 25.40 -6.80 16.45
N ASP A 364 24.48 -5.83 16.37
CA ASP A 364 23.12 -5.96 16.89
C ASP A 364 22.35 -7.07 16.17
N THR A 365 22.44 -7.11 14.84
CA THR A 365 21.85 -8.19 14.02
C THR A 365 22.36 -9.54 14.48
N CYS A 366 23.68 -9.72 14.58
CA CYS A 366 24.29 -10.98 15.01
C CYS A 366 23.85 -11.39 16.42
N GLN A 367 23.82 -10.45 17.37
CA GLN A 367 23.43 -10.72 18.75
C GLN A 367 21.96 -11.12 18.86
N VAL A 368 21.07 -10.39 18.18
CA VAL A 368 19.63 -10.67 18.16
C VAL A 368 19.36 -12.02 17.49
N MET A 369 19.90 -12.27 16.30
CA MET A 369 19.63 -13.51 15.57
C MET A 369 20.16 -14.75 16.30
N ARG A 370 21.33 -14.67 16.96
CA ARG A 370 21.80 -15.77 17.83
C ARG A 370 20.86 -16.03 19.00
N SER A 371 20.30 -14.97 19.60
CA SER A 371 19.34 -15.10 20.70
C SER A 371 18.05 -15.78 20.21
N LEU A 372 17.52 -15.34 19.06
CA LEU A 372 16.33 -15.93 18.44
C LEU A 372 16.55 -17.39 18.04
N LEU A 373 17.69 -17.70 17.44
CA LEU A 373 18.05 -19.06 17.05
C LEU A 373 18.08 -20.01 18.25
N LYS A 374 18.57 -19.53 19.40
CA LYS A 374 18.55 -20.30 20.65
C LYS A 374 17.11 -20.50 21.14
N ALA A 375 16.33 -19.42 21.27
CA ALA A 375 14.94 -19.49 21.73
C ALA A 375 14.08 -20.42 20.86
N ALA A 376 14.23 -20.36 19.53
CA ALA A 376 13.48 -21.20 18.60
C ALA A 376 13.84 -22.69 18.70
N LYS A 377 15.11 -23.03 18.98
CA LYS A 377 15.54 -24.41 19.24
C LYS A 377 14.98 -24.96 20.55
N ASP A 378 14.89 -24.11 21.57
CA ASP A 378 14.38 -24.50 22.89
C ASP A 378 12.85 -24.73 22.86
N ALA A 379 12.13 -24.01 21.99
CA ALA A 379 10.67 -24.05 21.84
C ALA A 379 10.11 -25.23 21.00
N ASN A 380 10.87 -26.33 20.85
CA ASN A 380 10.57 -27.56 20.09
C ASN A 380 9.11 -27.75 19.62
N GLY A 381 8.90 -27.89 18.30
CA GLY A 381 7.72 -28.57 17.75
C GLY A 381 6.58 -27.70 17.20
N GLN A 382 6.76 -26.40 16.96
CA GLN A 382 5.75 -25.55 16.32
C GLN A 382 6.24 -25.02 14.97
N ARG A 383 5.33 -24.90 13.99
CA ARG A 383 5.67 -24.37 12.66
C ARG A 383 6.30 -22.97 12.71
N LEU A 384 5.87 -22.13 13.67
CA LEU A 384 6.44 -20.81 13.93
C LEU A 384 7.92 -20.90 14.36
N SER A 385 8.29 -21.84 15.23
CA SER A 385 9.67 -21.97 15.69
C SER A 385 10.61 -22.37 14.56
N SER A 386 10.17 -23.26 13.67
CA SER A 386 10.93 -23.60 12.45
C SER A 386 11.14 -22.39 11.53
N ILE A 387 10.10 -21.56 11.33
CA ILE A 387 10.19 -20.33 10.52
C ILE A 387 11.20 -19.35 11.13
N ILE A 388 11.09 -19.08 12.44
CA ILE A 388 12.02 -18.18 13.14
C ILE A 388 13.44 -18.74 13.12
N GLN A 389 13.61 -20.05 13.33
CA GLN A 389 14.92 -20.70 13.30
C GLN A 389 15.57 -20.57 11.92
N GLN A 390 14.83 -20.83 10.84
CA GLN A 390 15.34 -20.73 9.47
C GLN A 390 15.66 -19.27 9.11
N GLY A 391 14.75 -18.34 9.41
CA GLY A 391 14.95 -16.92 9.14
C GLY A 391 16.13 -16.33 9.90
N ALA A 392 16.22 -16.58 11.21
CA ALA A 392 17.34 -16.12 12.03
C ALA A 392 18.68 -16.70 11.57
N LYS A 393 18.70 -17.97 11.13
CA LYS A 393 19.89 -18.57 10.54
C LYS A 393 20.28 -17.88 9.22
N SER A 394 19.32 -17.70 8.31
CA SER A 394 19.56 -17.03 7.02
C SER A 394 20.16 -15.63 7.22
N ILE A 395 19.54 -14.82 8.09
CA ILE A 395 20.01 -13.47 8.42
C ILE A 395 21.40 -13.50 9.05
N LEU A 396 21.67 -14.44 9.96
CA LEU A 396 22.96 -14.56 10.63
C LEU A 396 24.09 -15.00 9.67
N ASP A 397 23.80 -15.93 8.77
CA ASP A 397 24.76 -16.41 7.75
C ASP A 397 25.16 -15.26 6.81
N CYS A 398 24.24 -14.32 6.55
CA CYS A 398 24.51 -13.10 5.78
C CYS A 398 25.27 -12.05 6.60
N ALA A 399 25.02 -11.91 7.90
CA ALA A 399 25.67 -10.89 8.74
C ALA A 399 27.06 -11.32 9.28
N ALA A 400 27.46 -12.58 9.12
CA ALA A 400 28.74 -13.10 9.61
C ALA A 400 29.95 -12.67 8.76
N ASP A 401 31.16 -12.80 9.32
CA ASP A 401 32.44 -12.66 8.63
C ASP A 401 32.67 -11.33 7.89
N ASN A 402 32.24 -10.20 8.48
CA ASN A 402 32.39 -8.83 7.95
C ASN A 402 31.65 -8.58 6.62
N LYS A 403 30.66 -9.41 6.26
CA LYS A 403 29.82 -9.24 5.08
C LYS A 403 28.48 -8.61 5.42
N PHE A 404 28.45 -7.48 6.11
CA PHE A 404 27.19 -6.80 6.41
C PHE A 404 26.59 -6.16 5.13
N ASP A 405 26.06 -7.02 4.29
CA ASP A 405 25.46 -6.73 3.00
C ASP A 405 23.99 -6.34 3.24
N LEU A 406 23.73 -5.05 3.17
CA LEU A 406 22.42 -4.47 3.48
C LEU A 406 21.33 -5.01 2.55
N GLU A 407 21.62 -5.15 1.26
CA GLU A 407 20.69 -5.69 0.27
C GLU A 407 20.30 -7.13 0.64
N VAL A 408 21.29 -8.00 0.86
CA VAL A 408 21.05 -9.43 1.16
C VAL A 408 20.33 -9.60 2.50
N ILE A 409 20.73 -8.85 3.54
CA ILE A 409 20.12 -8.94 4.86
C ILE A 409 18.68 -8.42 4.83
N SER A 410 18.43 -7.32 4.11
CA SER A 410 17.06 -6.78 3.97
C SER A 410 16.13 -7.80 3.30
N ARG A 411 16.60 -8.49 2.26
CA ARG A 411 15.85 -9.55 1.58
C ARG A 411 15.57 -10.73 2.52
N ALA A 412 16.53 -11.13 3.36
CA ALA A 412 16.32 -12.20 4.34
C ALA A 412 15.25 -11.84 5.41
N PHE A 413 15.19 -10.59 5.86
CA PHE A 413 14.09 -10.12 6.72
C PHE A 413 12.74 -10.14 6.01
N LEU A 414 12.70 -9.73 4.75
CA LEU A 414 11.48 -9.75 3.94
C LEU A 414 10.97 -11.18 3.72
N GLU A 415 11.87 -12.12 3.43
CA GLU A 415 11.53 -13.55 3.34
C GLU A 415 10.96 -14.10 4.66
N LEU A 416 11.53 -13.71 5.80
CA LEU A 416 10.98 -14.06 7.10
C LEU A 416 9.56 -13.49 7.28
N ALA A 417 9.33 -12.23 6.91
CA ALA A 417 7.99 -11.62 6.94
C ALA A 417 7.00 -12.39 6.06
N MET A 418 7.38 -12.76 4.83
CA MET A 418 6.55 -13.54 3.91
C MET A 418 6.19 -14.92 4.45
N ASN A 419 7.13 -15.57 5.14
CA ASN A 419 6.90 -16.87 5.77
C ASN A 419 5.93 -16.75 6.96
N ILE A 420 6.04 -15.68 7.76
CA ILE A 420 5.09 -15.39 8.85
C ILE A 420 3.69 -15.10 8.28
N GLU A 421 3.58 -14.29 7.23
CA GLU A 421 2.30 -14.02 6.57
C GLU A 421 1.70 -15.27 5.92
N THR A 422 2.53 -16.18 5.41
CA THR A 422 2.06 -17.49 4.92
C THR A 422 1.51 -18.33 6.07
N LEU A 423 2.19 -18.37 7.22
CA LEU A 423 1.68 -19.07 8.40
C LEU A 423 0.36 -18.47 8.90
N LEU A 424 0.24 -17.14 8.98
CA LEU A 424 -0.99 -16.46 9.35
C LEU A 424 -2.15 -16.81 8.41
N SER A 425 -1.90 -16.83 7.10
CA SER A 425 -2.88 -17.26 6.10
C SER A 425 -3.36 -18.69 6.33
N ASP A 426 -2.44 -19.62 6.59
CA ASP A 426 -2.79 -21.03 6.79
C ASP A 426 -3.58 -21.25 8.09
N LEU A 427 -3.20 -20.56 9.17
CA LEU A 427 -3.95 -20.58 10.43
C LEU A 427 -5.35 -19.99 10.27
N TRP A 428 -5.47 -18.90 9.49
CA TRP A 428 -6.75 -18.27 9.20
C TRP A 428 -7.70 -19.16 8.37
N LEU A 429 -7.16 -19.86 7.37
CA LEU A 429 -7.91 -20.83 6.57
C LEU A 429 -8.35 -22.03 7.42
N GLY A 430 -7.43 -22.61 8.21
CA GLY A 430 -7.76 -23.72 9.12
C GLY A 430 -8.83 -23.34 10.14
N LYS A 431 -8.81 -22.09 10.65
CA LYS A 431 -9.87 -21.54 11.50
C LYS A 431 -11.23 -21.56 10.79
N LYS A 432 -11.30 -21.04 9.55
CA LYS A 432 -12.56 -21.01 8.78
C LYS A 432 -13.11 -22.41 8.49
N GLU A 433 -12.26 -23.35 8.14
CA GLU A 433 -12.68 -24.73 7.86
C GLU A 433 -13.24 -25.41 9.11
N ALA A 434 -12.57 -25.26 10.27
CA ALA A 434 -13.03 -25.84 11.53
C ALA A 434 -14.36 -25.25 12.03
N PHE A 435 -14.58 -23.94 11.85
CA PHE A 435 -15.87 -23.32 12.18
C PHE A 435 -16.97 -23.70 11.19
N GLY A 436 -16.67 -23.76 9.89
CA GLY A 436 -17.62 -24.19 8.87
C GLY A 436 -18.03 -25.66 9.01
N SER A 437 -17.11 -26.54 9.43
CA SER A 437 -17.44 -27.94 9.74
C SER A 437 -18.27 -28.05 11.02
N SER A 438 -18.00 -27.24 12.05
CA SER A 438 -18.77 -27.23 13.29
C SER A 438 -20.23 -26.76 13.08
N GLU A 439 -20.45 -25.74 12.26
CA GLU A 439 -21.82 -25.30 11.92
C GLU A 439 -22.56 -26.36 11.08
N GLN A 440 -21.86 -27.03 10.16
CA GLN A 440 -22.44 -28.14 9.39
C GLN A 440 -22.74 -29.37 10.25
N GLU A 441 -21.86 -29.72 11.21
CA GLU A 441 -22.07 -30.80 12.17
C GLU A 441 -23.20 -30.49 13.16
N GLU A 442 -23.35 -29.24 13.60
CA GLU A 442 -24.46 -28.80 14.45
C GLU A 442 -25.78 -28.79 13.67
N MET A 443 -25.79 -28.33 12.41
CA MET A 443 -26.96 -28.43 11.53
C MET A 443 -27.34 -29.89 11.23
N LEU A 444 -26.38 -30.77 10.99
CA LEU A 444 -26.62 -32.20 10.77
C LEU A 444 -27.09 -32.91 12.04
N SER A 445 -26.51 -32.59 13.20
CA SER A 445 -26.92 -33.12 14.50
C SER A 445 -28.33 -32.66 14.87
N ASN A 446 -28.67 -31.40 14.62
CA ASN A 446 -30.02 -30.87 14.80
C ASN A 446 -31.03 -31.55 13.86
N ARG A 447 -30.63 -31.85 12.60
CA ARG A 447 -31.45 -32.61 11.65
C ARG A 447 -31.67 -34.05 12.10
N ILE A 448 -30.63 -34.73 12.59
CA ILE A 448 -30.72 -36.10 13.09
C ILE A 448 -31.61 -36.14 14.35
N CYS A 449 -31.43 -35.21 15.30
CA CYS A 449 -32.31 -35.07 16.47
C CYS A 449 -33.77 -34.79 16.12
N SER A 450 -34.05 -34.00 15.07
CA SER A 450 -35.43 -33.79 14.60
C SER A 450 -36.04 -35.04 13.97
N MET A 451 -35.22 -35.89 13.33
CA MET A 451 -35.68 -37.13 12.70
C MET A 451 -35.93 -38.26 13.70
N THR A 452 -35.19 -38.32 14.81
CA THR A 452 -35.44 -39.29 15.90
C THR A 452 -36.68 -38.94 16.73
N LEU A 453 -37.04 -37.66 16.84
CA LEU A 453 -38.28 -37.24 17.54
C LEU A 453 -39.56 -37.51 16.73
N GLU A 454 -39.48 -37.58 15.40
CA GLU A 454 -40.63 -37.95 14.55
C GLU A 454 -40.87 -39.47 14.49
N SER A 455 -39.88 -40.31 14.82
CA SER A 455 -40.07 -41.77 14.84
C SER A 455 -40.74 -42.31 16.10
N ASP A 456 -40.82 -41.52 17.18
CA ASP A 456 -41.44 -41.93 18.46
C ASP A 456 -42.94 -41.57 18.56
N PHE A 457 -43.53 -40.95 17.52
CA PHE A 457 -44.95 -40.60 17.46
C PHE A 457 -45.79 -41.45 16.50
N VAL A 458 -45.31 -42.64 16.13
CA VAL A 458 -46.14 -43.66 15.45
C VAL A 458 -46.20 -44.93 16.29
N LYS A 459 -47.09 -44.93 17.29
CA LYS A 459 -47.75 -46.13 17.81
C LYS A 459 -49.20 -45.85 18.12
#